data_AF-A0A955LSM9-F1
#
_entry.id   AF-A0A955LSM9-F1
#
_cell.length_a   1.000
_cell.length_b   1.000
_cell.length_c   1.000
_cell.angle_alpha   90.00
_cell.angle_beta   90.00
_cell.angle_gamma   90.00
#
_symmetry.space_group_name_H-M   'P 1'
#
loop_
_entity.id
_entity.type
_entity.pdbx_description
1 polymer ?
#
loop_
_entity_poly.entity_id
_entity_poly.type
_entity_poly.pdbx_seq_one_letter_code
_entity_poly.pdbx_strand_id
1 'polypeptide(L)'
;MAKETVDFPQLIENVQTCLARLTTGTKPRMVYMNSFMCRLFGYQSEDVPKVLLENLFADRKEYLAFRRALMRDGHIEKQDFELKGRRNKPVWCSVSAKVLYADKGKAVGIDLHAEDVSRSKRREEELIESKDLFQTVFNNTAAAITVTDKNEQLVAWNPYAETLLGMDREDLFNKPIKDLYPESEWKRLRSFKIDRQGIKDDIETKIFRKDGTLREVNLSVTVLKDLEGRTIGSIGIIRDITQQKIAERKIRESENKIRVILDNSAAGIILTDEKDRIVSWNKFTEGLFAMKKKDLYLKHVSCLYPKEEWAKIDEIDIQKSGALHHFETKISTKAGDTIDVDLSVTVLQDPEERVTGSVSI
;
A
#
# COMPACT_ATOMS: atom_id res chain seq x y z
N MET A 1 -67.81 37.57 0.04
CA MET A 1 -66.60 36.72 -0.08
C MET A 1 -65.70 37.37 -1.12
N ALA A 2 -64.64 38.04 -0.69
CA ALA A 2 -63.65 38.60 -1.59
C ALA A 2 -62.94 37.45 -2.31
N LYS A 3 -62.88 37.49 -3.65
CA LYS A 3 -62.00 36.58 -4.39
C LYS A 3 -60.58 36.92 -3.98
N GLU A 4 -59.93 36.04 -3.22
CA GLU A 4 -58.49 36.09 -3.03
C GLU A 4 -57.84 35.91 -4.41
N THR A 5 -57.50 37.02 -5.06
CA THR A 5 -56.66 37.02 -6.26
C THR A 5 -55.24 36.72 -5.81
N VAL A 6 -54.75 35.53 -6.17
CA VAL A 6 -53.35 35.12 -5.94
C VAL A 6 -52.42 36.09 -6.70
N ASP A 7 -51.53 36.75 -5.97
CA ASP A 7 -50.49 37.60 -6.55
C ASP A 7 -49.36 36.71 -7.13
N PHE A 8 -49.52 36.33 -8.39
CA PHE A 8 -48.54 35.50 -9.11
C PHE A 8 -47.13 36.15 -9.18
N PRO A 9 -46.97 37.46 -9.43
CA PRO A 9 -45.67 38.14 -9.31
C PRO A 9 -45.00 37.93 -7.96
N GLN A 10 -45.74 38.12 -6.86
CA GLN A 10 -45.18 37.95 -5.52
C GLN A 10 -44.82 36.49 -5.23
N LEU A 11 -45.59 35.54 -5.77
CA LEU A 11 -45.28 34.11 -5.66
C LEU A 11 -43.96 33.76 -6.38
N ILE A 12 -43.76 34.26 -7.60
CA ILE A 12 -42.54 34.03 -8.41
C ILE A 12 -41.29 34.62 -7.74
N GLU A 13 -41.41 35.77 -7.09
CA GLU A 13 -40.31 36.41 -6.35
C GLU A 13 -39.91 35.63 -5.09
N ASN A 14 -40.85 34.95 -4.46
CA ASN A 14 -40.62 34.22 -3.21
C ASN A 14 -40.06 32.81 -3.44
N VAL A 15 -40.08 32.28 -4.67
CA VAL A 15 -39.54 30.95 -4.95
C VAL A 15 -38.02 30.94 -4.82
N GLN A 16 -37.49 29.97 -4.08
CA GLN A 16 -36.05 29.74 -3.92
C GLN A 16 -35.43 28.99 -5.11
N THR A 17 -35.83 29.35 -6.33
CA THR A 17 -35.25 28.81 -7.55
C THR A 17 -35.05 29.93 -8.57
N CYS A 18 -34.13 29.76 -9.51
CA CYS A 18 -33.91 30.79 -10.53
C CYS A 18 -35.01 30.71 -11.57
N LEU A 19 -35.74 31.82 -11.73
CA LEU A 19 -36.74 31.97 -12.77
C LEU A 19 -36.42 33.21 -13.60
N ALA A 20 -36.48 33.05 -14.91
CA ALA A 20 -36.28 34.13 -15.86
C ALA A 20 -37.21 34.00 -17.07
N ARG A 21 -37.51 35.15 -17.66
CA ARG A 21 -38.19 35.23 -18.96
C ARG A 21 -37.32 36.00 -19.93
N LEU A 22 -37.23 35.52 -21.16
CA LEU A 22 -36.45 36.13 -22.22
C LEU A 22 -37.30 36.52 -23.43
N THR A 23 -36.79 37.47 -24.20
CA THR A 23 -37.32 37.80 -25.52
C THR A 23 -37.05 36.66 -26.51
N THR A 24 -37.89 36.57 -27.54
CA THR A 24 -37.64 35.73 -28.71
C THR A 24 -36.85 36.52 -29.76
N GLY A 25 -35.94 35.87 -30.48
CA GLY A 25 -35.13 36.51 -31.52
C GLY A 25 -33.72 35.94 -31.67
N THR A 26 -32.90 36.56 -32.52
CA THR A 26 -31.52 36.12 -32.81
C THR A 26 -30.55 36.28 -31.64
N LYS A 27 -30.87 37.16 -30.68
CA LYS A 27 -30.17 37.35 -29.40
C LYS A 27 -31.18 37.50 -28.26
N PRO A 28 -31.60 36.40 -27.61
CA PRO A 28 -32.55 36.45 -26.51
C PRO A 28 -31.96 37.24 -25.34
N ARG A 29 -32.71 38.26 -24.90
CA ARG A 29 -32.37 39.12 -23.76
C ARG A 29 -33.29 38.81 -22.60
N MET A 30 -32.78 38.93 -21.37
CA MET A 30 -33.62 38.78 -20.19
C MET A 30 -34.64 39.92 -20.12
N VAL A 31 -35.92 39.58 -20.08
CA VAL A 31 -37.04 40.48 -19.81
C VAL A 31 -37.30 40.54 -18.30
N TYR A 32 -37.09 39.42 -17.63
CA TYR A 32 -37.31 39.26 -16.20
C TYR A 32 -36.33 38.24 -15.63
N MET A 33 -35.88 38.48 -14.40
CA MET A 33 -35.13 37.57 -13.55
C MET A 33 -35.64 37.78 -12.12
N ASN A 34 -36.02 36.72 -11.42
CA ASN A 34 -36.45 36.85 -10.03
C ASN A 34 -35.28 37.21 -9.10
N SER A 35 -35.60 37.72 -7.91
CA SER A 35 -34.61 38.15 -6.91
C SER A 35 -33.64 37.03 -6.50
N PHE A 36 -34.07 35.77 -6.52
CA PHE A 36 -33.19 34.63 -6.28
C PHE A 36 -32.11 34.49 -7.35
N MET A 37 -32.48 34.52 -8.64
CA MET A 37 -31.54 34.45 -9.75
C MET A 37 -30.60 35.66 -9.81
N CYS A 38 -31.11 36.87 -9.56
CA CYS A 38 -30.32 38.08 -9.46
C CYS A 38 -29.24 37.98 -8.37
N ARG A 39 -29.60 37.48 -7.18
CA ARG A 39 -28.66 37.25 -6.07
C ARG A 39 -27.62 36.19 -6.39
N LEU A 40 -28.03 35.06 -6.98
CA LEU A 40 -27.13 33.95 -7.30
C LEU A 40 -26.05 34.37 -8.30
N PHE A 41 -26.45 35.06 -9.38
CA PHE A 41 -25.53 35.46 -10.45
C PHE A 41 -24.96 36.88 -10.29
N GLY A 42 -25.36 37.62 -9.25
CA GLY A 42 -24.80 38.94 -8.92
C GLY A 42 -25.24 40.06 -9.87
N TYR A 43 -26.47 40.00 -10.37
CA TYR A 43 -27.08 41.06 -11.16
C TYR A 43 -28.01 41.92 -10.31
N GLN A 44 -28.09 43.21 -10.62
CA GLN A 44 -29.12 44.10 -10.09
C GLN A 44 -30.33 44.10 -11.04
N SER A 45 -31.53 44.37 -10.53
CA SER A 45 -32.76 44.35 -11.33
C SER A 45 -32.71 45.30 -12.54
N GLU A 46 -31.99 46.43 -12.43
CA GLU A 46 -31.79 47.42 -13.50
C GLU A 46 -30.91 46.90 -14.65
N ASP A 47 -30.04 45.92 -14.38
CA ASP A 47 -29.14 45.33 -15.36
C ASP A 47 -29.82 44.23 -16.18
N VAL A 48 -30.93 43.66 -15.67
CA VAL A 48 -31.61 42.49 -16.26
C VAL A 48 -31.88 42.67 -17.77
N PRO A 49 -32.46 43.78 -18.27
CA PRO A 49 -32.72 43.96 -19.71
C PRO A 49 -31.47 43.95 -20.61
N LYS A 50 -30.29 44.17 -20.03
CA LYS A 50 -28.99 44.18 -20.72
C LYS A 50 -28.30 42.82 -20.70
N VAL A 51 -28.77 41.87 -19.88
CA VAL A 51 -28.21 40.52 -19.77
C VAL A 51 -28.62 39.69 -20.98
N LEU A 52 -27.62 39.23 -21.73
CA LEU A 52 -27.78 38.24 -22.79
C LEU A 52 -27.69 36.84 -22.19
N LEU A 53 -28.54 35.92 -22.63
CA LEU A 53 -28.52 34.53 -22.18
C LEU A 53 -27.14 33.88 -22.40
N GLU A 54 -26.48 34.20 -23.52
CA GLU A 54 -25.16 33.64 -23.85
C GLU A 54 -24.09 33.98 -22.81
N ASN A 55 -24.21 35.13 -22.14
CA ASN A 55 -23.25 35.57 -21.14
C ASN A 55 -23.36 34.77 -19.83
N LEU A 56 -24.51 34.09 -19.62
CA LEU A 56 -24.70 33.23 -18.47
C LEU A 56 -24.05 31.87 -18.63
N PHE A 57 -23.66 31.44 -19.83
CA PHE A 57 -23.00 30.15 -20.01
C PHE A 57 -21.48 30.28 -19.85
N ALA A 58 -20.86 29.35 -19.14
CA ALA A 58 -19.40 29.31 -19.00
C ALA A 58 -18.73 29.02 -20.35
N ASP A 59 -19.21 27.99 -21.07
CA ASP A 59 -18.77 27.60 -22.41
C ASP A 59 -19.78 28.05 -23.50
N ARG A 60 -19.25 28.73 -24.52
CA ARG A 60 -20.01 29.17 -25.69
C ARG A 60 -20.53 28.00 -26.53
N LYS A 61 -19.81 26.87 -26.59
CA LYS A 61 -20.24 25.69 -27.35
C LYS A 61 -21.49 25.08 -26.75
N GLU A 62 -21.56 24.99 -25.42
CA GLU A 62 -22.72 24.51 -24.68
C GLU A 62 -23.93 25.41 -24.91
N TYR A 63 -23.75 26.74 -24.84
CA TYR A 63 -24.81 27.69 -25.19
C TYR A 63 -25.36 27.46 -26.61
N LEU A 64 -24.49 27.29 -27.61
CA LEU A 64 -24.90 27.05 -28.99
C LEU A 64 -25.62 25.70 -29.16
N ALA A 65 -25.23 24.68 -28.40
CA ALA A 65 -25.93 23.39 -28.37
C ALA A 65 -27.32 23.52 -27.71
N PHE A 66 -27.38 24.12 -26.52
CA PHE A 66 -28.60 24.41 -25.79
C PHE A 66 -29.60 25.19 -26.65
N ARG A 67 -29.15 26.26 -27.30
CA ARG A 67 -30.00 27.09 -28.18
C ARG A 67 -30.52 26.30 -29.37
N ARG A 68 -29.70 25.49 -30.03
CA ARG A 68 -30.14 24.65 -31.16
C ARG A 68 -31.21 23.66 -30.72
N ALA A 69 -31.00 22.99 -29.59
CA ALA A 69 -31.95 22.04 -29.05
C ALA A 69 -33.28 22.72 -28.66
N LEU A 70 -33.22 23.86 -27.96
CA LEU A 70 -34.41 24.63 -27.57
C LEU A 70 -35.22 25.11 -28.78
N MET A 71 -34.56 25.56 -29.86
CA MET A 71 -35.25 26.00 -31.08
C MET A 71 -35.84 24.85 -31.89
N ARG A 72 -35.22 23.66 -31.83
CA ARG A 72 -35.71 22.45 -32.53
C ARG A 72 -36.91 21.85 -31.80
N ASP A 73 -36.79 21.68 -30.50
CA ASP A 73 -37.73 20.88 -29.69
C ASP A 73 -38.75 21.76 -28.95
N GLY A 74 -38.56 23.08 -28.93
CA GLY A 74 -39.43 24.05 -28.26
C GLY A 74 -39.34 24.03 -26.72
N HIS A 75 -38.59 23.08 -26.15
CA HIS A 75 -38.35 22.95 -24.71
C HIS A 75 -37.03 22.20 -24.44
N ILE A 76 -36.51 22.37 -23.24
CA ILE A 76 -35.38 21.63 -22.64
C ILE A 76 -35.80 21.28 -21.22
N GLU A 77 -35.62 20.03 -20.84
CA GLU A 77 -35.87 19.56 -19.48
C GLU A 77 -34.56 19.15 -18.82
N LYS A 78 -34.30 19.72 -17.64
CA LYS A 78 -33.25 19.33 -16.68
C LYS A 78 -31.92 18.96 -17.33
N GLN A 79 -31.31 19.90 -18.04
CA GLN A 79 -29.97 19.73 -18.57
C GLN A 79 -28.98 20.57 -17.77
N ASP A 80 -27.91 19.92 -17.29
CA ASP A 80 -26.92 20.57 -16.44
C ASP A 80 -25.93 21.37 -17.29
N PHE A 81 -25.71 22.62 -16.89
CA PHE A 81 -24.75 23.52 -17.50
C PHE A 81 -23.96 24.26 -16.42
N GLU A 82 -22.72 24.60 -16.73
CA GLU A 82 -21.96 25.53 -15.91
C GLU A 82 -22.35 26.96 -16.30
N LEU A 83 -23.05 27.64 -15.39
CA LEU A 83 -23.49 29.02 -15.58
C LEU A 83 -22.60 29.99 -14.80
N LYS A 84 -22.31 31.15 -15.38
CA LYS A 84 -21.52 32.22 -14.77
C LYS A 84 -22.29 33.53 -14.78
N GLY A 85 -22.29 34.20 -13.64
CA GLY A 85 -22.84 35.54 -13.50
C GLY A 85 -21.76 36.62 -13.58
N ARG A 86 -22.12 37.85 -13.17
CA ARG A 86 -21.20 39.00 -13.12
C ARG A 86 -20.04 38.80 -12.13
N ARG A 87 -20.21 37.91 -11.14
CA ARG A 87 -19.17 37.54 -10.15
C ARG A 87 -18.11 36.56 -10.67
N ASN A 88 -18.20 36.11 -11.93
CA ASN A 88 -17.25 35.22 -12.62
C ASN A 88 -16.93 33.88 -11.92
N LYS A 89 -17.57 33.55 -10.79
CA LYS A 89 -17.55 32.22 -10.19
C LYS A 89 -18.60 31.36 -10.92
N PRO A 90 -18.19 30.26 -11.57
CA PRO A 90 -19.13 29.35 -12.20
C PRO A 90 -19.96 28.59 -11.16
N VAL A 91 -21.21 28.29 -11.52
CA VAL A 91 -22.19 27.54 -10.72
C VAL A 91 -22.81 26.48 -11.62
N TRP A 92 -22.83 25.24 -11.18
CA TRP A 92 -23.54 24.18 -11.89
C TRP A 92 -25.03 24.35 -11.70
N CYS A 93 -25.76 24.52 -12.80
CA CYS A 93 -27.20 24.69 -12.78
C CYS A 93 -27.88 23.66 -13.68
N SER A 94 -28.91 22.98 -13.16
CA SER A 94 -29.83 22.20 -13.98
C SER A 94 -30.85 23.15 -14.59
N VAL A 95 -30.78 23.34 -15.91
CA VAL A 95 -31.57 24.31 -16.65
C VAL A 95 -32.70 23.62 -17.38
N SER A 96 -33.91 24.14 -17.19
CA SER A 96 -35.08 23.80 -18.00
C SER A 96 -35.56 25.08 -18.70
N ALA A 97 -35.92 24.98 -19.97
CA ALA A 97 -36.40 26.13 -20.72
C ALA A 97 -37.56 25.73 -21.62
N LYS A 98 -38.51 26.65 -21.80
CA LYS A 98 -39.68 26.42 -22.66
C LYS A 98 -39.97 27.65 -23.50
N VAL A 99 -40.14 27.45 -24.80
CA VAL A 99 -40.58 28.51 -25.71
C VAL A 99 -42.08 28.71 -25.57
N LEU A 100 -42.51 29.96 -25.38
CA LEU A 100 -43.91 30.34 -25.31
C LEU A 100 -44.38 30.79 -26.70
N TYR A 101 -45.53 30.29 -27.12
CA TYR A 101 -46.15 30.62 -28.40
C TYR A 101 -47.50 31.31 -28.18
N ALA A 102 -47.80 32.33 -28.98
CA ALA A 102 -49.16 32.89 -29.08
C ALA A 102 -50.04 32.02 -30.00
N ASP A 103 -51.35 32.28 -30.01
CA ASP A 103 -52.42 31.55 -30.75
C ASP A 103 -52.19 31.35 -32.27
N LYS A 104 -51.13 31.93 -32.85
CA LYS A 104 -50.75 31.77 -34.27
C LYS A 104 -49.36 31.15 -34.47
N GLY A 105 -48.83 30.41 -33.49
CA GLY A 105 -47.53 29.73 -33.57
C GLY A 105 -46.32 30.68 -33.55
N LYS A 106 -46.53 31.97 -33.29
CA LYS A 106 -45.46 32.95 -33.14
C LYS A 106 -44.86 32.84 -31.73
N ALA A 107 -43.56 32.60 -31.64
CA ALA A 107 -42.85 32.58 -30.36
C ALA A 107 -42.84 33.99 -29.72
N VAL A 108 -43.38 34.12 -28.51
CA VAL A 108 -43.56 35.38 -27.78
C VAL A 108 -42.63 35.53 -26.58
N GLY A 109 -42.06 34.44 -26.07
CA GLY A 109 -41.11 34.47 -24.96
C GLY A 109 -40.39 33.14 -24.78
N ILE A 110 -39.39 33.11 -23.92
CA ILE A 110 -38.77 31.88 -23.41
C ILE A 110 -38.80 31.95 -21.90
N ASP A 111 -39.41 30.96 -21.25
CA ASP A 111 -39.31 30.79 -19.81
C ASP A 111 -38.12 29.90 -19.49
N LEU A 112 -37.30 30.32 -18.54
CA LEU A 112 -36.11 29.62 -18.09
C LEU A 112 -36.20 29.40 -16.59
N HIS A 113 -35.96 28.16 -16.19
CA HIS A 113 -35.81 27.73 -14.83
C HIS A 113 -34.39 27.17 -14.66
N ALA A 114 -33.69 27.58 -13.60
CA ALA A 114 -32.37 27.03 -13.28
C ALA A 114 -32.30 26.69 -11.79
N GLU A 115 -31.85 25.48 -11.49
CA GLU A 115 -31.67 24.97 -10.13
C GLU A 115 -30.16 24.79 -9.86
N ASP A 116 -29.63 25.34 -8.76
CA ASP A 116 -28.23 25.13 -8.38
C ASP A 116 -28.01 23.70 -7.88
N VAL A 117 -27.26 22.92 -8.66
CA VAL A 117 -26.93 21.52 -8.38
C VAL A 117 -25.47 21.34 -7.95
N SER A 118 -24.74 22.45 -7.70
CA SER A 118 -23.31 22.44 -7.37
C SER A 118 -22.96 21.62 -6.13
N ARG A 119 -23.86 21.54 -5.15
CA ARG A 119 -23.65 20.72 -3.94
C ARG A 119 -23.83 19.23 -4.24
N SER A 120 -24.73 18.87 -5.16
CA SER A 120 -24.96 17.48 -5.54
C SER A 120 -23.79 16.95 -6.37
N LYS A 121 -23.39 17.71 -7.40
CA LYS A 121 -22.25 17.36 -8.27
C LYS A 121 -20.96 17.14 -7.49
N ARG A 122 -20.62 18.06 -6.57
CA ARG A 122 -19.40 17.90 -5.75
C ARG A 122 -19.40 16.65 -4.88
N ARG A 123 -20.55 16.26 -4.29
CA ARG A 123 -20.64 15.02 -3.51
C ARG A 123 -20.51 13.78 -4.39
N GLU A 124 -21.04 13.83 -5.60
CA GLU A 124 -20.92 12.76 -6.58
C GLU A 124 -19.46 12.61 -7.05
N GLU A 125 -18.80 13.71 -7.38
CA GLU A 125 -17.37 13.75 -7.73
C GLU A 125 -16.49 13.25 -6.59
N GLU A 126 -16.67 13.75 -5.37
CA GLU A 126 -15.95 13.28 -4.17
C GLU A 126 -16.13 11.77 -3.94
N LEU A 127 -17.34 11.25 -4.19
CA LEU A 127 -17.63 9.82 -4.06
C LEU A 127 -16.93 9.00 -5.16
N ILE A 128 -16.92 9.49 -6.39
CA ILE A 128 -16.23 8.86 -7.53
C ILE A 128 -14.72 8.85 -7.26
N GLU A 129 -14.13 10.00 -6.90
CA GLU A 129 -12.71 10.13 -6.60
C GLU A 129 -12.29 9.22 -5.44
N SER A 130 -13.08 9.19 -4.36
CA SER A 130 -12.84 8.31 -3.21
C SER A 130 -12.88 6.83 -3.60
N LYS A 131 -13.85 6.43 -4.43
CA LYS A 131 -13.98 5.06 -4.94
C LYS A 131 -12.79 4.69 -5.83
N ASP A 132 -12.39 5.57 -6.74
CA ASP A 132 -11.28 5.32 -7.67
C ASP A 132 -9.95 5.24 -6.92
N LEU A 133 -9.73 6.11 -5.94
CA LEU A 133 -8.57 6.05 -5.06
C LEU A 133 -8.54 4.73 -4.28
N PHE A 134 -9.67 4.33 -3.67
CA PHE A 134 -9.77 3.07 -2.95
C PHE A 134 -9.47 1.88 -3.86
N GLN A 135 -10.07 1.81 -5.04
CA GLN A 135 -9.82 0.73 -6.00
C GLN A 135 -8.36 0.70 -6.44
N THR A 136 -7.75 1.86 -6.67
CA THR A 136 -6.34 1.97 -7.07
C THR A 136 -5.42 1.44 -5.98
N VAL A 137 -5.60 1.89 -4.73
CA VAL A 137 -4.79 1.42 -3.58
C VAL A 137 -5.01 -0.06 -3.35
N PHE A 138 -6.26 -0.51 -3.32
CA PHE A 138 -6.62 -1.89 -3.07
C PHE A 138 -6.00 -2.83 -4.11
N ASN A 139 -6.10 -2.48 -5.40
CA ASN A 139 -5.62 -3.33 -6.49
C ASN A 139 -4.09 -3.32 -6.67
N ASN A 140 -3.41 -2.23 -6.35
CA ASN A 140 -1.96 -2.08 -6.59
C ASN A 140 -1.09 -2.30 -5.34
N THR A 141 -1.68 -2.64 -4.20
CA THR A 141 -0.91 -2.95 -2.99
C THR A 141 -0.13 -4.26 -3.16
N ALA A 142 1.18 -4.23 -2.88
CA ALA A 142 2.08 -5.39 -2.90
C ALA A 142 1.92 -6.32 -1.68
N ALA A 143 0.69 -6.49 -1.21
CA ALA A 143 0.29 -7.42 -0.17
C ALA A 143 -1.09 -7.96 -0.53
N ALA A 144 -1.34 -9.21 -0.17
CA ALA A 144 -2.64 -9.83 -0.42
C ALA A 144 -3.63 -9.27 0.60
N ILE A 145 -4.74 -8.73 0.11
CA ILE A 145 -5.81 -8.22 0.94
C ILE A 145 -7.03 -9.11 0.71
N THR A 146 -7.62 -9.58 1.81
CA THR A 146 -8.86 -10.36 1.81
C THR A 146 -9.86 -9.73 2.76
N VAL A 147 -11.12 -9.69 2.38
CA VAL A 147 -12.22 -9.15 3.18
C VAL A 147 -13.27 -10.23 3.37
N THR A 148 -13.71 -10.39 4.61
CA THR A 148 -14.76 -11.35 4.99
C THR A 148 -16.00 -10.64 5.50
N ASP A 149 -17.16 -11.28 5.36
CA ASP A 149 -18.39 -10.87 6.02
C ASP A 149 -18.46 -11.33 7.49
N LYS A 150 -19.58 -11.04 8.15
CA LYS A 150 -19.86 -11.46 9.53
C LYS A 150 -19.92 -12.98 9.74
N ASN A 151 -20.07 -13.76 8.67
CA ASN A 151 -20.09 -15.23 8.70
C ASN A 151 -18.72 -15.82 8.30
N GLU A 152 -17.69 -14.97 8.22
CA GLU A 152 -16.32 -15.35 7.87
C GLU A 152 -16.19 -15.90 6.43
N GLN A 153 -17.08 -15.45 5.54
CA GLN A 153 -17.05 -15.78 4.11
C GLN A 153 -16.30 -14.70 3.35
N LEU A 154 -15.45 -15.10 2.41
CA LEU A 154 -14.72 -14.17 1.54
C LEU A 154 -15.68 -13.42 0.60
N VAL A 155 -15.68 -12.08 0.69
CA VAL A 155 -16.55 -11.19 -0.10
C VAL A 155 -15.77 -10.24 -1.00
N ALA A 156 -14.50 -9.97 -0.72
CA ALA A 156 -13.62 -9.20 -1.58
C ALA A 156 -12.15 -9.57 -1.36
N TRP A 157 -11.33 -9.38 -2.38
CA TRP A 157 -9.88 -9.58 -2.33
C TRP A 157 -9.22 -8.81 -3.48
N ASN A 158 -7.94 -8.49 -3.34
CA ASN A 158 -7.19 -7.81 -4.40
C ASN A 158 -6.49 -8.80 -5.36
N PRO A 159 -6.01 -8.34 -6.54
CA PRO A 159 -5.33 -9.22 -7.51
C PRO A 159 -4.06 -9.91 -6.95
N TYR A 160 -3.40 -9.27 -5.98
CA TYR A 160 -2.25 -9.89 -5.32
C TYR A 160 -2.66 -11.11 -4.47
N ALA A 161 -3.84 -11.10 -3.86
CA ALA A 161 -4.37 -12.28 -3.16
C ALA A 161 -4.64 -13.45 -4.10
N GLU A 162 -5.17 -13.20 -5.30
CA GLU A 162 -5.36 -14.23 -6.33
C GLU A 162 -4.02 -14.85 -6.73
N THR A 163 -3.00 -14.02 -6.94
CA THR A 163 -1.64 -14.47 -7.26
C THR A 163 -1.01 -15.27 -6.12
N LEU A 164 -1.17 -14.81 -4.87
CA LEU A 164 -0.62 -15.48 -3.70
C LEU A 164 -1.28 -16.84 -3.44
N LEU A 165 -2.59 -16.94 -3.61
CA LEU A 165 -3.37 -18.17 -3.37
C LEU A 165 -3.40 -19.09 -4.59
N GLY A 166 -3.13 -18.56 -5.79
CA GLY A 166 -3.36 -19.27 -7.05
C GLY A 166 -4.84 -19.57 -7.29
N MET A 167 -5.74 -18.79 -6.69
CA MET A 167 -7.19 -18.96 -6.72
C MET A 167 -7.81 -17.78 -7.44
N ASP A 168 -8.81 -18.05 -8.27
CA ASP A 168 -9.56 -17.02 -8.99
C ASP A 168 -10.85 -16.64 -8.25
N ARG A 169 -11.68 -15.81 -8.88
CA ARG A 169 -12.94 -15.36 -8.30
C ARG A 169 -13.93 -16.49 -8.03
N GLU A 170 -13.99 -17.50 -8.88
CA GLU A 170 -14.91 -18.62 -8.73
C GLU A 170 -14.51 -19.49 -7.53
N ASP A 171 -13.19 -19.61 -7.29
CA ASP A 171 -12.68 -20.28 -6.11
C ASP A 171 -12.92 -19.47 -4.82
N LEU A 172 -12.73 -18.15 -4.85
CA LEU A 172 -12.69 -17.33 -3.63
C LEU A 172 -14.05 -16.81 -3.17
N PHE A 173 -15.01 -16.62 -4.09
CA PHE A 173 -16.30 -16.03 -3.74
C PHE A 173 -17.09 -16.91 -2.77
N ASN A 174 -17.49 -16.35 -1.63
CA ASN A 174 -18.19 -17.05 -0.54
C ASN A 174 -17.46 -18.31 -0.04
N LYS A 175 -16.14 -18.39 -0.23
CA LYS A 175 -15.33 -19.43 0.40
C LYS A 175 -15.16 -19.10 1.89
N PRO A 176 -15.34 -20.08 2.80
CA PRO A 176 -15.05 -19.88 4.21
C PRO A 176 -13.55 -19.60 4.40
N ILE A 177 -13.21 -18.52 5.10
CA ILE A 177 -11.81 -18.11 5.29
C ILE A 177 -10.96 -19.21 5.95
N LYS A 178 -11.58 -20.00 6.85
CA LYS A 178 -10.94 -21.12 7.55
C LYS A 178 -10.34 -22.18 6.61
N ASP A 179 -10.89 -22.32 5.40
CA ASP A 179 -10.47 -23.34 4.43
C ASP A 179 -9.15 -22.95 3.75
N LEU A 180 -8.71 -21.69 3.89
CA LEU A 180 -7.39 -21.25 3.45
C LEU A 180 -6.27 -21.66 4.40
N TYR A 181 -6.58 -22.20 5.59
CA TYR A 181 -5.59 -22.48 6.62
C TYR A 181 -5.58 -23.97 7.00
N PRO A 182 -4.42 -24.55 7.34
CA PRO A 182 -4.37 -25.82 8.06
C PRO A 182 -5.18 -25.75 9.36
N GLU A 183 -5.83 -26.84 9.75
CA GLU A 183 -6.72 -26.86 10.91
C GLU A 183 -6.01 -26.44 12.22
N SER A 184 -4.76 -26.86 12.40
CA SER A 184 -3.93 -26.49 13.56
C SER A 184 -3.62 -24.99 13.58
N GLU A 185 -3.33 -24.40 12.42
CA GLU A 185 -3.07 -22.97 12.28
C GLU A 185 -4.35 -22.16 12.54
N TRP A 186 -5.48 -22.58 11.98
CA TRP A 186 -6.76 -21.93 12.20
C TRP A 186 -7.16 -21.92 13.68
N LYS A 187 -7.01 -23.07 14.37
CA LYS A 187 -7.24 -23.16 15.82
C LYS A 187 -6.36 -22.19 16.60
N ARG A 188 -5.09 -22.06 16.23
CA ARG A 188 -4.16 -21.09 16.84
C ARG A 188 -4.60 -19.65 16.57
N LEU A 189 -5.01 -19.32 15.35
CA LEU A 189 -5.51 -17.98 15.01
C LEU A 189 -6.73 -17.58 15.86
N ARG A 190 -7.67 -18.51 16.07
CA ARG A 190 -8.85 -18.29 16.92
C ARG A 190 -8.50 -18.06 18.39
N SER A 191 -7.38 -18.60 18.88
CA SER A 191 -6.94 -18.41 20.27
C SER A 191 -6.59 -16.95 20.59
N PHE A 192 -6.23 -16.14 19.58
CA PHE A 192 -5.88 -14.73 19.77
C PHE A 192 -7.07 -13.82 20.08
N LYS A 193 -8.32 -14.31 20.00
CA LYS A 193 -9.56 -13.54 20.32
C LYS A 193 -9.60 -12.16 19.64
N ILE A 194 -9.20 -12.11 18.37
CA ILE A 194 -9.02 -10.89 17.54
C ILE A 194 -10.31 -10.05 17.53
N ASP A 195 -11.46 -10.72 17.54
CA ASP A 195 -12.82 -10.18 17.60
C ASP A 195 -13.03 -9.15 18.73
N ARG A 196 -12.27 -9.24 19.82
CA ARG A 196 -12.39 -8.37 21.00
C ARG A 196 -11.37 -7.22 21.03
N GLN A 197 -10.22 -7.35 20.38
CA GLN A 197 -9.12 -6.38 20.46
C GLN A 197 -9.08 -5.41 19.26
N GLY A 198 -9.79 -5.72 18.17
CA GLY A 198 -9.97 -4.82 17.02
C GLY A 198 -8.90 -4.98 15.95
N ILE A 199 -7.63 -5.13 16.32
CA ILE A 199 -6.50 -5.35 15.39
C ILE A 199 -5.50 -6.35 16.02
N LYS A 200 -4.98 -7.27 15.22
CA LYS A 200 -3.81 -8.08 15.56
C LYS A 200 -2.89 -8.18 14.35
N ASP A 201 -1.62 -7.83 14.55
CA ASP A 201 -0.59 -7.81 13.51
C ASP A 201 0.52 -8.83 13.80
N ASP A 202 1.39 -9.01 12.80
CA ASP A 202 2.63 -9.79 12.85
C ASP A 202 2.43 -11.27 13.23
N ILE A 203 1.38 -11.89 12.69
CA ILE A 203 1.10 -13.31 12.92
C ILE A 203 1.73 -14.14 11.80
N GLU A 204 2.87 -14.77 12.07
CA GLU A 204 3.41 -15.79 11.16
C GLU A 204 2.50 -17.03 11.15
N THR A 205 2.00 -17.46 9.99
CA THR A 205 1.16 -18.66 9.83
C THR A 205 1.35 -19.27 8.44
N LYS A 206 0.56 -20.30 8.12
CA LYS A 206 0.60 -21.00 6.84
C LYS A 206 -0.77 -20.99 6.17
N ILE A 207 -0.78 -20.81 4.86
CA ILE A 207 -1.98 -20.84 4.04
C ILE A 207 -1.85 -21.83 2.88
N PHE A 208 -2.97 -22.41 2.50
CA PHE A 208 -3.08 -23.26 1.32
C PHE A 208 -3.23 -22.44 0.05
N ARG A 209 -2.59 -22.94 -1.00
CA ARG A 209 -2.86 -22.57 -2.39
C ARG A 209 -3.85 -23.51 -3.06
N LYS A 210 -4.34 -23.13 -4.24
CA LYS A 210 -5.21 -23.97 -5.08
C LYS A 210 -4.59 -25.33 -5.40
N ASP A 211 -3.28 -25.39 -5.59
CA ASP A 211 -2.52 -26.62 -5.86
C ASP A 211 -2.25 -27.48 -4.60
N GLY A 212 -2.73 -27.05 -3.42
CA GLY A 212 -2.52 -27.72 -2.13
C GLY A 212 -1.17 -27.43 -1.48
N THR A 213 -0.28 -26.65 -2.12
CA THR A 213 0.99 -26.25 -1.51
C THR A 213 0.77 -25.24 -0.39
N LEU A 214 1.68 -25.24 0.59
CA LEU A 214 1.66 -24.29 1.70
C LEU A 214 2.58 -23.11 1.42
N ARG A 215 2.11 -21.92 1.78
CA ARG A 215 2.94 -20.71 1.87
C ARG A 215 3.08 -20.27 3.30
N GLU A 216 4.29 -19.86 3.66
CA GLU A 216 4.54 -19.20 4.94
C GLU A 216 4.25 -17.72 4.77
N VAL A 217 3.36 -17.20 5.61
CA VAL A 217 2.86 -15.83 5.48
C VAL A 217 2.89 -15.12 6.83
N ASN A 218 3.07 -13.82 6.78
CA ASN A 218 2.81 -12.91 7.88
C ASN A 218 1.41 -12.30 7.68
N LEU A 219 0.55 -12.46 8.68
CA LEU A 219 -0.85 -12.08 8.66
C LEU A 219 -1.11 -10.96 9.67
N SER A 220 -1.79 -9.92 9.21
CA SER A 220 -2.45 -8.92 10.05
C SER A 220 -3.95 -8.98 9.82
N VAL A 221 -4.73 -9.00 10.91
CA VAL A 221 -6.19 -9.07 10.87
C VAL A 221 -6.78 -7.88 11.61
N THR A 222 -7.69 -7.18 10.94
CA THR A 222 -8.47 -6.07 11.50
C THR A 222 -9.95 -6.38 11.40
N VAL A 223 -10.68 -6.18 12.49
CA VAL A 223 -12.13 -6.39 12.54
C VAL A 223 -12.85 -5.18 11.95
N LEU A 224 -13.78 -5.41 11.03
CA LEU A 224 -14.65 -4.37 10.49
C LEU A 224 -15.88 -4.20 11.39
N LYS A 225 -16.18 -2.96 11.77
CA LYS A 225 -17.33 -2.60 12.61
C LYS A 225 -18.23 -1.60 11.90
N ASP A 226 -19.53 -1.71 12.13
CA ASP A 226 -20.49 -0.68 11.71
C ASP A 226 -20.49 0.54 12.64
N LEU A 227 -21.32 1.54 12.33
CA LEU A 227 -21.47 2.76 13.13
C LEU A 227 -21.99 2.50 14.56
N GLU A 228 -22.61 1.35 14.80
CA GLU A 228 -23.10 0.93 16.12
C GLU A 228 -22.05 0.08 16.88
N GLY A 229 -20.87 -0.12 16.29
CA GLY A 229 -19.78 -0.90 16.89
C GLY A 229 -19.93 -2.41 16.75
N ARG A 230 -20.90 -2.91 15.98
CA ARG A 230 -21.11 -4.34 15.73
C ARG A 230 -20.12 -4.83 14.68
N THR A 231 -19.55 -6.00 14.90
CA THR A 231 -18.68 -6.65 13.91
C THR A 231 -19.48 -7.04 12.67
N ILE A 232 -19.06 -6.53 11.52
CA ILE A 232 -19.65 -6.82 10.20
C ILE A 232 -18.75 -7.65 9.30
N GLY A 233 -17.52 -7.93 9.73
CA GLY A 233 -16.54 -8.69 8.97
C GLY A 233 -15.11 -8.49 9.46
N SER A 234 -14.13 -8.86 8.63
CA SER A 234 -12.72 -8.60 8.89
C SER A 234 -11.90 -8.41 7.62
N ILE A 235 -10.80 -7.67 7.73
CA ILE A 235 -9.78 -7.51 6.69
C ILE A 235 -8.54 -8.28 7.14
N GLY A 236 -8.05 -9.17 6.28
CA GLY A 236 -6.75 -9.81 6.38
C GLY A 236 -5.76 -9.17 5.40
N ILE A 237 -4.59 -8.77 5.89
CA ILE A 237 -3.44 -8.37 5.08
C ILE A 237 -2.39 -9.47 5.22
N ILE A 238 -1.99 -10.05 4.10
CA ILE A 238 -1.16 -11.25 4.03
C ILE A 238 0.09 -10.94 3.21
N ARG A 239 1.26 -11.10 3.84
CA ARG A 239 2.57 -10.96 3.18
C ARG A 239 3.24 -12.33 3.08
N ASP A 240 3.67 -12.70 1.87
CA ASP A 240 4.46 -13.92 1.66
C ASP A 240 5.86 -13.74 2.25
N ILE A 241 6.24 -14.61 3.19
CA ILE A 241 7.57 -14.65 3.83
C ILE A 241 8.31 -15.94 3.51
N THR A 242 7.81 -16.74 2.55
CA THR A 242 8.35 -18.07 2.23
C THR A 242 9.81 -18.00 1.83
N GLN A 243 10.21 -17.06 0.96
CA GLN A 243 11.62 -16.92 0.54
C GLN A 243 12.53 -16.51 1.69
N GLN A 244 12.05 -15.60 2.56
CA GLN A 244 12.79 -15.19 3.74
C GLN A 244 13.03 -16.39 4.67
N LYS A 245 12.00 -17.18 4.97
CA LYS A 245 12.12 -18.37 5.82
C LYS A 245 12.99 -19.46 5.21
N ILE A 246 12.96 -19.63 3.88
CA ILE A 246 13.87 -20.55 3.19
C ILE A 246 15.33 -20.09 3.35
N ALA A 247 15.61 -18.80 3.20
CA ALA A 247 16.95 -18.26 3.39
C ALA A 247 17.43 -18.43 4.84
N GLU A 248 16.59 -18.09 5.82
CA GLU A 248 16.88 -18.28 7.25
C GLU A 248 17.17 -19.74 7.59
N ARG A 249 16.38 -20.68 7.05
CA ARG A 249 16.62 -22.13 7.25
C ARG A 249 17.92 -22.59 6.61
N LYS A 250 18.23 -22.16 5.38
CA LYS A 250 19.50 -22.51 4.72
C LYS A 250 20.71 -22.02 5.50
N ILE A 251 20.66 -20.79 6.02
CA ILE A 251 21.72 -20.25 6.88
C ILE A 251 21.88 -21.12 8.13
N ARG A 252 20.78 -21.39 8.85
CA ARG A 252 20.79 -22.20 10.06
C ARG A 252 21.28 -23.63 9.82
N GLU A 253 20.89 -24.25 8.71
CA GLU A 253 21.38 -25.56 8.29
C GLU A 253 22.87 -25.54 7.98
N SER A 254 23.36 -24.50 7.30
CA SER A 254 24.78 -24.31 7.01
C SER A 254 25.59 -24.13 8.30
N GLU A 255 25.13 -23.28 9.21
CA GLU A 255 25.77 -23.07 10.52
C GLU A 255 25.83 -24.37 11.33
N ASN A 256 24.74 -25.14 11.35
CA ASN A 256 24.72 -26.44 12.03
C ASN A 256 25.68 -27.44 11.39
N LYS A 257 25.74 -27.51 10.05
CA LYS A 257 26.68 -28.38 9.33
C LYS A 257 28.12 -28.02 9.66
N ILE A 258 28.47 -26.73 9.59
CA ILE A 258 29.81 -26.23 9.93
C ILE A 258 30.14 -26.60 11.38
N ARG A 259 29.23 -26.35 12.32
CA ARG A 259 29.42 -26.71 13.73
C ARG A 259 29.71 -28.20 13.92
N VAL A 260 28.91 -29.07 13.30
CA VAL A 260 29.11 -30.53 13.41
C VAL A 260 30.46 -30.96 12.82
N ILE A 261 30.89 -30.38 11.70
CA ILE A 261 32.20 -30.65 11.09
C ILE A 261 33.33 -30.20 12.03
N LEU A 262 33.26 -28.98 12.56
CA LEU A 262 34.28 -28.44 13.46
C LEU A 262 34.37 -29.26 14.75
N ASP A 263 33.24 -29.57 15.38
CA ASP A 263 33.17 -30.27 16.68
C ASP A 263 33.64 -31.72 16.63
N ASN A 264 33.53 -32.37 15.46
CA ASN A 264 33.97 -33.76 15.25
C ASN A 264 35.27 -33.88 14.43
N SER A 265 35.90 -32.76 14.06
CA SER A 265 37.19 -32.79 13.39
C SER A 265 38.26 -33.33 14.35
N ALA A 266 39.09 -34.25 13.85
CA ALA A 266 40.26 -34.77 14.56
C ALA A 266 41.50 -33.87 14.42
N ALA A 267 41.38 -32.74 13.72
CA ALA A 267 42.41 -31.72 13.59
C ALA A 267 42.08 -30.50 14.46
N GLY A 268 43.13 -29.81 14.93
CA GLY A 268 43.00 -28.61 15.73
C GLY A 268 42.73 -27.41 14.85
N ILE A 269 41.52 -26.87 14.88
CA ILE A 269 41.16 -25.72 14.05
C ILE A 269 41.18 -24.45 14.92
N ILE A 270 41.88 -23.42 14.44
CA ILE A 270 42.01 -22.11 15.08
C ILE A 270 41.66 -21.03 14.05
N LEU A 271 40.83 -20.07 14.45
CA LEU A 271 40.51 -18.89 13.67
C LEU A 271 41.12 -17.66 14.36
N THR A 272 41.84 -16.84 13.59
CA THR A 272 42.39 -15.57 14.04
C THR A 272 41.73 -14.39 13.32
N ASP A 273 41.87 -13.20 13.88
CA ASP A 273 41.49 -11.93 13.24
C ASP A 273 42.64 -11.35 12.40
N GLU A 274 42.44 -10.14 11.85
CA GLU A 274 43.42 -9.44 11.01
C GLU A 274 44.74 -9.06 11.70
N LYS A 275 44.83 -9.28 13.03
CA LYS A 275 46.03 -9.03 13.85
C LYS A 275 46.56 -10.32 14.48
N ASP A 276 46.22 -11.45 13.88
CA ASP A 276 46.60 -12.79 14.32
C ASP A 276 46.20 -13.10 15.77
N ARG A 277 45.11 -12.49 16.26
CA ARG A 277 44.55 -12.78 17.57
C ARG A 277 43.51 -13.87 17.46
N ILE A 278 43.59 -14.86 18.33
CA ILE A 278 42.67 -16.02 18.33
C ILE A 278 41.26 -15.55 18.70
N VAL A 279 40.30 -15.76 17.80
CA VAL A 279 38.88 -15.40 18.00
C VAL A 279 37.98 -16.62 18.17
N SER A 280 38.34 -17.77 17.59
CA SER A 280 37.58 -19.01 17.72
C SER A 280 38.47 -20.24 17.53
N TRP A 281 38.02 -21.40 18.02
CA TRP A 281 38.68 -22.69 17.84
C TRP A 281 37.66 -23.82 17.98
N ASN A 282 37.99 -25.00 17.46
CA ASN A 282 37.13 -26.19 17.60
C ASN A 282 37.38 -26.95 18.92
N LYS A 283 36.50 -27.91 19.21
CA LYS A 283 36.55 -28.72 20.44
C LYS A 283 37.84 -29.55 20.56
N PHE A 284 38.41 -30.01 19.45
CA PHE A 284 39.66 -30.75 19.46
C PHE A 284 40.82 -29.88 19.96
N THR A 285 40.94 -28.65 19.46
CA THR A 285 41.91 -27.65 19.94
C THR A 285 41.78 -27.42 21.45
N GLU A 286 40.55 -27.28 21.96
CA GLU A 286 40.34 -27.08 23.41
C GLU A 286 40.89 -28.25 24.24
N GLY A 287 40.71 -29.48 23.76
CA GLY A 287 41.29 -30.69 24.36
C GLY A 287 42.80 -30.78 24.23
N LEU A 288 43.34 -30.45 23.05
CA LEU A 288 44.77 -30.54 22.74
C LEU A 288 45.62 -29.61 23.63
N PHE A 289 45.17 -28.37 23.83
CA PHE A 289 45.91 -27.37 24.60
C PHE A 289 45.62 -27.43 26.10
N ALA A 290 44.50 -28.05 26.52
CA ALA A 290 43.98 -28.00 27.89
C ALA A 290 43.89 -26.56 28.46
N MET A 291 43.69 -25.58 27.58
CA MET A 291 43.63 -24.15 27.90
C MET A 291 42.17 -23.69 27.99
N LYS A 292 41.89 -22.78 28.92
CA LYS A 292 40.52 -22.22 29.07
C LYS A 292 40.32 -21.09 28.06
N LYS A 293 39.07 -20.80 27.70
CA LYS A 293 38.71 -19.67 26.82
C LYS A 293 39.42 -18.35 27.14
N LYS A 294 39.58 -18.00 28.42
CA LYS A 294 40.27 -16.79 28.87
C LYS A 294 41.77 -16.75 28.54
N ASP A 295 42.39 -17.91 28.36
CA ASP A 295 43.82 -18.07 28.11
C ASP A 295 44.13 -18.01 26.60
N LEU A 296 43.11 -18.16 25.74
CA LEU A 296 43.22 -18.18 24.27
C LEU A 296 42.56 -16.96 23.60
N TYR A 297 41.36 -16.57 24.04
CA TYR A 297 40.57 -15.54 23.38
C TYR A 297 41.27 -14.18 23.35
N LEU A 298 41.39 -13.60 22.15
CA LEU A 298 42.09 -12.35 21.83
C LEU A 298 43.59 -12.34 22.19
N LYS A 299 44.19 -13.49 22.45
CA LYS A 299 45.65 -13.63 22.54
C LYS A 299 46.24 -13.81 21.15
N HIS A 300 47.42 -13.26 20.95
CA HIS A 300 48.16 -13.43 19.71
C HIS A 300 48.55 -14.90 19.53
N VAL A 301 48.36 -15.45 18.33
CA VAL A 301 48.52 -16.90 18.05
C VAL A 301 49.95 -17.40 18.30
N SER A 302 50.95 -16.50 18.26
CA SER A 302 52.34 -16.80 18.65
C SER A 302 52.50 -17.34 20.06
N CYS A 303 51.53 -17.14 20.96
CA CYS A 303 51.58 -17.71 22.31
C CYS A 303 51.50 -19.24 22.34
N LEU A 304 51.07 -19.87 21.24
CA LEU A 304 50.97 -21.33 21.10
C LEU A 304 52.27 -21.98 20.65
N TYR A 305 53.31 -21.21 20.30
CA TYR A 305 54.54 -21.73 19.73
C TYR A 305 55.76 -21.38 20.61
N PRO A 306 56.79 -22.24 20.69
CA PRO A 306 58.10 -21.83 21.17
C PRO A 306 58.64 -20.65 20.33
N LYS A 307 59.40 -19.74 20.95
CA LYS A 307 59.90 -18.51 20.26
C LYS A 307 60.69 -18.82 19.00
N GLU A 308 61.49 -19.88 19.02
CA GLU A 308 62.33 -20.32 17.90
C GLU A 308 61.51 -20.87 16.73
N GLU A 309 60.41 -21.55 17.01
CA GLU A 309 59.50 -22.08 15.99
C GLU A 309 58.61 -20.98 15.40
N TRP A 310 58.10 -20.05 16.24
CA TRP A 310 57.32 -18.91 15.76
C TRP A 310 58.12 -18.04 14.79
N ALA A 311 59.41 -17.80 15.05
CA ALA A 311 60.25 -16.99 14.17
C ALA A 311 60.29 -17.54 12.73
N LYS A 312 60.29 -18.87 12.56
CA LYS A 312 60.26 -19.50 11.24
C LYS A 312 58.93 -19.28 10.52
N ILE A 313 57.82 -19.23 11.25
CA ILE A 313 56.48 -18.99 10.70
C ILE A 313 56.31 -17.51 10.36
N ASP A 314 56.78 -16.61 11.22
CA ASP A 314 56.71 -15.15 11.06
C ASP A 314 57.57 -14.63 9.89
N GLU A 315 58.66 -15.34 9.56
CA GLU A 315 59.45 -15.08 8.35
C GLU A 315 58.69 -15.40 7.06
N ILE A 316 57.68 -16.26 7.12
CA ILE A 316 56.81 -16.58 5.99
C ILE A 316 55.73 -15.51 5.91
N ASP A 317 55.75 -14.71 4.85
CA ASP A 317 54.67 -13.75 4.56
C ASP A 317 53.41 -14.50 4.07
N ILE A 318 52.67 -15.08 5.02
CA ILE A 318 51.44 -15.83 4.78
C ILE A 318 50.36 -14.91 4.18
N GLN A 319 50.37 -13.62 4.56
CA GLN A 319 49.44 -12.63 4.01
C GLN A 319 49.64 -12.42 2.51
N LYS A 320 50.89 -12.43 2.03
CA LYS A 320 51.21 -12.32 0.60
C LYS A 320 51.06 -13.62 -0.17
N SER A 321 51.39 -14.76 0.44
CA SER A 321 51.28 -16.08 -0.21
C SER A 321 49.85 -16.63 -0.23
N GLY A 322 48.96 -16.12 0.64
CA GLY A 322 47.54 -16.48 0.72
C GLY A 322 47.29 -17.79 1.49
N ALA A 323 48.23 -18.73 1.47
CA ALA A 323 48.20 -19.94 2.29
C ALA A 323 49.60 -20.52 2.52
N LEU A 324 49.76 -21.19 3.66
CA LEU A 324 50.86 -22.07 4.01
C LEU A 324 50.31 -23.49 4.13
N HIS A 325 50.93 -24.44 3.44
CA HIS A 325 50.52 -25.84 3.46
C HIS A 325 51.67 -26.71 3.97
N HIS A 326 51.33 -27.68 4.81
CA HIS A 326 52.24 -28.71 5.30
C HIS A 326 53.54 -28.19 5.93
N PHE A 327 53.41 -27.40 6.99
CA PHE A 327 54.55 -26.89 7.75
C PHE A 327 54.70 -27.64 9.07
N GLU A 328 55.67 -28.55 9.13
CA GLU A 328 56.00 -29.25 10.37
C GLU A 328 56.60 -28.29 11.39
N THR A 329 55.95 -28.17 12.54
CA THR A 329 56.37 -27.28 13.63
C THR A 329 56.01 -27.87 14.99
N LYS A 330 56.32 -27.14 16.06
CA LYS A 330 55.99 -27.54 17.43
C LYS A 330 55.13 -26.50 18.10
N ILE A 331 54.10 -26.95 18.78
CA ILE A 331 53.26 -26.11 19.64
C ILE A 331 53.52 -26.40 21.11
N SER A 332 53.38 -25.39 21.95
CA SER A 332 53.53 -25.47 23.40
C SER A 332 52.16 -25.62 24.07
N THR A 333 52.03 -26.59 24.96
CA THR A 333 50.84 -26.75 25.81
C THR A 333 50.95 -25.90 27.07
N LYS A 334 49.84 -25.76 27.81
CA LYS A 334 49.84 -25.07 29.11
C LYS A 334 50.76 -25.72 30.15
N ALA A 335 51.04 -27.02 30.03
CA ALA A 335 51.94 -27.75 30.93
C ALA A 335 53.43 -27.50 30.63
N GLY A 336 53.75 -26.83 29.52
CA GLY A 336 55.12 -26.59 29.05
C GLY A 336 55.65 -27.68 28.12
N ASP A 337 54.88 -28.75 27.89
CA ASP A 337 55.23 -29.79 26.93
C ASP A 337 55.06 -29.31 25.49
N THR A 338 55.90 -29.82 24.58
CA THR A 338 55.81 -29.52 23.14
C THR A 338 55.17 -30.69 22.39
N ILE A 339 54.32 -30.37 21.41
CA ILE A 339 53.66 -31.34 20.53
C ILE A 339 54.09 -31.02 19.10
N ASP A 340 54.59 -32.03 18.38
CA ASP A 340 54.86 -31.91 16.95
C ASP A 340 53.53 -31.89 16.17
N VAL A 341 53.35 -30.90 15.31
CA VAL A 341 52.14 -30.69 14.51
C VAL A 341 52.51 -30.37 13.07
N ASP A 342 51.68 -30.83 12.14
CA ASP A 342 51.71 -30.37 10.76
C ASP A 342 50.70 -29.21 10.61
N LEU A 343 51.21 -28.00 10.43
CA LEU A 343 50.42 -26.78 10.39
C LEU A 343 50.07 -26.40 8.95
N SER A 344 48.79 -26.21 8.68
CA SER A 344 48.32 -25.53 7.47
C SER A 344 47.56 -24.25 7.82
N VAL A 345 47.93 -23.12 7.22
CA VAL A 345 47.29 -21.81 7.45
C VAL A 345 46.73 -21.27 6.14
N THR A 346 45.47 -20.85 6.14
CA THR A 346 44.83 -20.20 4.99
C THR A 346 44.34 -18.82 5.39
N VAL A 347 44.64 -17.80 4.60
CA VAL A 347 44.18 -16.42 4.83
C VAL A 347 42.72 -16.30 4.40
N LEU A 348 41.89 -15.71 5.27
CA LEU A 348 40.49 -15.39 4.97
C LEU A 348 40.39 -13.97 4.41
N GLN A 349 39.63 -13.83 3.33
CA GLN A 349 39.36 -12.55 2.68
C GLN A 349 37.85 -12.29 2.61
N ASP A 350 37.46 -11.02 2.73
CA ASP A 350 36.09 -10.60 2.47
C ASP A 350 35.81 -10.51 0.94
N PRO A 351 34.56 -10.26 0.51
CA PRO A 351 34.24 -10.09 -0.91
C PRO A 351 34.93 -8.91 -1.61
N GLU A 352 35.57 -7.99 -0.85
CA GLU A 352 36.35 -6.87 -1.36
C GLU A 352 37.87 -7.17 -1.34
N GLU A 353 38.25 -8.45 -1.20
CA GLU A 353 39.62 -8.97 -1.14
C GLU A 353 40.46 -8.44 0.04
N ARG A 354 39.83 -7.91 1.09
CA ARG A 354 40.55 -7.50 2.31
C ARG A 354 40.75 -8.70 3.23
N VAL A 355 41.95 -8.81 3.79
CA VAL A 355 42.26 -9.82 4.81
C VAL A 355 41.42 -9.58 6.06
N THR A 356 40.67 -10.60 6.46
CA THR A 356 39.81 -10.60 7.66
C THR A 356 40.33 -11.49 8.78
N GLY A 357 41.36 -12.30 8.50
CA GLY A 357 42.01 -13.18 9.47
C GLY A 357 42.64 -14.39 8.80
N SER A 358 42.94 -15.43 9.57
CA SER A 358 43.41 -16.71 9.05
C SER A 358 42.80 -17.92 9.77
N VAL A 359 42.75 -19.05 9.08
CA VAL A 359 42.36 -20.35 9.64
C VAL A 359 43.58 -21.26 9.64
N SER A 360 43.89 -21.81 10.80
CA SER A 360 44.94 -22.82 11.00
C SER A 360 44.29 -24.18 11.28
N ILE A 361 44.81 -25.25 10.66
CA ILE A 361 44.39 -26.65 10.81
C ILE A 361 45.59 -27.52 11.17
#